data_AF-A0AB35W7L6-F1
#
_entry.id   AF-A0AB35W7L6-F1
#
_cell.length_a   1.000
_cell.length_b   1.000
_cell.length_c   1.000
_cell.angle_alpha   90.00
_cell.angle_beta   90.00
_cell.angle_gamma   90.00
#
_symmetry.space_group_name_H-M   'P 1'
#
loop_
_entity.id
_entity.type
_entity.pdbx_description
1 polymer ?
#
loop_
_entity_poly.entity_id
_entity_poly.type
_entity_poly.pdbx_seq_one_letter_code
_entity_poly.pdbx_strand_id
1 'polypeptide(L)' 'MMSNKNYESHRKAIISKGIPADLLKRITDSDIQVINTFLTRVGKLGLSPQEKEWIIKNISNI' A
#
# COMPACT_ATOMS: atom_id res chain seq x y z
N MET A 1 2.14 6.25 23.12
CA MET A 1 2.07 7.17 21.96
C MET A 1 3.11 6.71 20.96
N MET A 2 2.71 6.16 19.80
CA MET A 2 3.68 5.86 18.75
C MET A 2 4.34 7.19 18.35
N SER A 3 5.66 7.28 18.51
CA SER A 3 6.39 8.52 18.27
C SER A 3 6.18 9.02 16.85
N ASN A 4 5.87 10.31 16.73
CA ASN A 4 5.60 11.06 15.49
C ASN A 4 6.68 10.86 14.39
N LYS A 5 7.90 10.45 14.75
CA LYS A 5 8.98 10.07 13.80
C LYS A 5 8.66 8.85 12.94
N ASN A 6 7.90 7.88 13.47
CA ASN A 6 7.47 6.72 12.69
C ASN A 6 6.38 7.11 11.68
N TYR A 7 5.53 8.06 12.04
CA TYR A 7 4.41 8.53 11.21
C TYR A 7 4.89 9.13 9.88
N GLU A 8 5.80 10.10 9.92
CA GLU A 8 6.34 10.72 8.70
C GLU A 8 7.09 9.73 7.82
N SER A 9 7.82 8.78 8.41
CA SER A 9 8.58 7.77 7.67
C SER A 9 7.65 6.81 6.93
N HIS A 10 6.55 6.35 7.55
CA HIS A 10 5.55 5.52 6.88
C HIS A 10 4.85 6.28 5.75
N ARG A 11 4.51 7.55 5.97
CA ARG A 11 3.90 8.41 4.93
C ARG A 11 4.83 8.62 3.74
N LYS A 12 6.10 8.95 3.97
CA LYS A 12 7.11 9.11 2.91
C LYS A 12 7.35 7.82 2.13
N ALA A 13 7.40 6.68 2.82
CA ALA A 13 7.55 5.38 2.17
C ALA A 13 6.37 5.05 1.24
N ILE A 14 5.16 5.49 1.57
CA ILE A 14 3.98 5.29 0.73
C ILE A 14 3.92 6.27 -0.44
N ILE A 15 4.31 7.54 -0.24
CA ILE A 15 4.48 8.49 -1.34
C ILE A 15 5.46 7.92 -2.38
N SER A 16 6.56 7.32 -1.92
CA SER A 16 7.56 6.65 -2.77
C SER A 16 6.98 5.46 -3.59
N LYS A 17 5.86 4.87 -3.15
CA LYS A 17 5.15 3.79 -3.85
C LYS A 17 4.12 4.29 -4.86
N GLY A 18 4.00 5.61 -5.06
CA GLY A 18 3.13 6.20 -6.07
C GLY A 18 1.67 6.38 -5.65
N ILE A 19 1.35 6.32 -4.36
CA ILE A 19 -0.03 6.62 -3.91
C ILE A 19 -0.34 8.11 -4.13
N PRO A 20 -1.47 8.46 -4.76
CA PRO A 20 -1.86 9.86 -4.97
C PRO A 20 -1.91 10.66 -3.67
N ALA A 21 -1.33 11.86 -3.68
CA ALA A 21 -1.30 12.75 -2.51
C ALA A 21 -2.71 13.08 -1.98
N ASP A 22 -3.71 13.10 -2.86
CA ASP A 22 -5.10 13.36 -2.49
C ASP A 22 -5.75 12.17 -1.76
N LEU A 23 -5.38 10.94 -2.14
CA LEU A 23 -5.80 9.73 -1.42
C LEU A 23 -5.14 9.66 -0.05
N LEU A 24 -3.88 10.05 0.06
CA LEU A 24 -3.14 10.13 1.33
C LEU A 24 -3.78 11.07 2.36
N LYS A 25 -4.52 12.09 1.93
CA LYS A 25 -5.27 12.98 2.83
C LYS A 25 -6.53 12.33 3.40
N ARG A 26 -7.05 11.30 2.74
CA ARG A 26 -8.32 10.63 3.08
C ARG A 26 -8.16 9.30 3.81
N ILE A 27 -6.99 8.68 3.72
CA ILE A 27 -6.69 7.40 4.40
C ILE A 27 -5.97 7.63 5.73
N THR A 28 -6.26 6.76 6.70
CA THR A 28 -5.65 6.76 8.03
C THR A 28 -4.34 5.98 8.07
N ASP A 29 -3.61 6.07 9.18
CA ASP A 29 -2.41 5.25 9.42
C ASP A 29 -2.70 3.74 9.41
N SER A 30 -3.87 3.33 9.91
CA SER A 30 -4.27 1.93 9.88
C SER A 30 -4.45 1.44 8.45
N ASP A 31 -5.06 2.25 7.58
CA ASP A 31 -5.21 1.95 6.15
C ASP A 31 -3.83 1.83 5.48
N ILE A 32 -2.95 2.78 5.77
CA ILE A 32 -1.55 2.82 5.32
C ILE A 32 -0.80 1.53 5.70
N GLN A 33 -0.97 1.06 6.93
CA GLN A 33 -0.32 -0.15 7.43
C GLN A 33 -0.86 -1.41 6.75
N VAL A 34 -2.18 -1.47 6.50
CA VAL A 34 -2.82 -2.57 5.76
C VAL A 34 -2.31 -2.61 4.31
N ILE A 35 -2.28 -1.47 3.61
CA ILE A 35 -1.77 -1.38 2.24
C ILE A 35 -0.32 -1.84 2.16
N ASN A 36 0.54 -1.37 3.07
CA ASN A 36 1.94 -1.77 3.10
C ASN A 36 2.12 -3.27 3.35
N THR A 37 1.32 -3.84 4.25
CA THR A 37 1.34 -5.28 4.55
C THR A 37 0.93 -6.09 3.33
N PHE A 38 -0.16 -5.68 2.65
CA PHE A 38 -0.64 -6.33 1.44
C PHE A 38 0.43 -6.32 0.33
N LEU A 39 0.97 -5.15 -0.01
CA LEU A 39 1.98 -5.01 -1.06
C LEU A 39 3.25 -5.85 -0.76
N THR A 40 3.67 -5.87 0.51
CA THR A 40 4.83 -6.67 0.93
C THR A 40 4.57 -8.16 0.77
N ARG A 41 3.38 -8.63 1.14
CA ARG A 41 3.01 -10.05 1.00
C ARG A 41 2.91 -10.45 -0.46
N VAL A 42 2.22 -9.65 -1.29
CA VAL A 42 2.12 -9.88 -2.74
C VAL A 42 3.50 -9.97 -3.39
N GLY A 43 4.43 -9.08 -3.03
CA GLY A 43 5.81 -9.13 -3.53
C GLY A 43 6.58 -10.40 -3.14
N LYS A 44 6.25 -11.03 -2.01
CA LYS A 44 6.90 -12.26 -1.52
C LYS A 44 6.30 -13.55 -2.08
N LEU A 45 5.09 -13.50 -2.62
CA LEU A 45 4.38 -14.69 -3.10
C LEU A 45 4.96 -15.29 -4.39
N GLY A 46 5.87 -14.58 -5.08
CA GLY A 46 6.47 -15.09 -6.31
C GLY A 46 5.43 -15.34 -7.41
N LEU A 47 4.38 -14.52 -7.46
CA LEU A 47 3.22 -14.72 -8.31
C LEU A 47 3.59 -14.88 -9.79
N SER A 48 2.93 -15.85 -10.43
CA SER A 48 2.94 -16.01 -11.88
C SER A 48 2.29 -14.81 -12.58
N PRO A 49 2.55 -14.61 -13.89
CA PRO A 49 1.92 -13.53 -14.66
C PRO A 49 0.39 -13.54 -14.57
N GLN A 50 -0.23 -14.73 -14.67
CA GLN A 50 -1.68 -14.90 -14.61
C GLN A 50 -2.27 -14.47 -13.26
N GLU A 51 -1.59 -14.82 -12.16
CA GLU A 51 -2.02 -14.41 -10.82
C GLU A 51 -1.90 -12.90 -10.61
N LYS A 52 -0.85 -12.27 -11.16
CA LYS A 52 -0.69 -10.81 -11.13
C LYS A 52 -1.81 -10.12 -11.90
N GLU A 53 -2.12 -10.60 -13.10
CA GLU A 53 -3.22 -10.06 -13.91
C GLU A 53 -4.56 -10.22 -13.20
N TRP A 54 -4.81 -11.37 -12.56
CA TRP A 54 -6.02 -11.58 -11.79
C TRP A 54 -6.16 -10.57 -10.63
N ILE A 55 -5.10 -10.32 -9.86
CA ILE A 55 -5.11 -9.32 -8.78
C ILE A 55 -5.39 -7.93 -9.35
N ILE A 56 -4.69 -7.51 -10.41
CA ILE A 56 -4.86 -6.19 -11.03
C ILE A 56 -6.29 -5.99 -11.52
N LYS A 57 -6.86 -7.01 -12.19
CA LYS A 57 -8.24 -6.98 -12.69
C LYS A 57 -9.26 -6.79 -11.57
N ASN A 58 -9.10 -7.51 -10.46
CA ASN A 58 -10.05 -7.45 -9.35
C ASN A 58 -9.93 -6.14 -8.56
N ILE A 59 -8.73 -5.56 -8.42
CA ILE A 59 -8.56 -4.23 -7.82
C ILE A 59 -9.17 -3.15 -8.70
N SER A 60 -9.03 -3.25 -10.02
CA SER A 60 -9.55 -2.25 -10.98
C SER A 60 -11.08 -2.22 -11.09
N ASN A 61 -11.75 -3.23 -10.56
CA ASN A 61 -13.21 -3.34 -10.53
C ASN A 61 -13.84 -2.69 -9.28
N ILE A 62 -13.04 -2.12 -8.38
CA ILE A 62 -13.45 -1.39 -7.16
C ILE A 62 -13.52 0.10 -7.48
#